data_AF-A0A7C1HBE3-F1
#
_entry.id   AF-A0A7C1HBE3-F1
#
_cell.length_a   1.000
_cell.length_b   1.000
_cell.length_c   1.000
_cell.angle_alpha   90.00
_cell.angle_beta   90.00
_cell.angle_gamma   90.00
#
_symmetry.space_group_name_H-M   'P 1'
#
loop_
_entity.id
_entity.type
_entity.pdbx_description
1 polymer ?
#
loop_
_entity_poly.entity_id
_entity_poly.type
_entity_poly.pdbx_seq_one_letter_code
_entity_poly.pdbx_strand_id
1 'polypeptide(L)'
;MSYTVVRGDNLWNIAGKSSVYGNPYQWPLIYKANSDQIKDADLIYPGQTFSIDRNPSAAAVDAAVNHAKTRGAWSIGVVEDSDKAYLAR
;
A
#
# COMPACT_ATOMS: atom_id res chain seq x y z
N MET A 1 -10.69 7.81 5.59
CA MET A 1 -11.24 6.56 6.18
C MET A 1 -10.13 5.91 6.97
N SER A 2 -10.41 5.23 8.08
CA SER A 2 -9.42 4.41 8.78
C SER A 2 -9.71 2.92 8.56
N TYR A 3 -8.67 2.12 8.39
CA TYR A 3 -8.77 0.67 8.25
C TYR A 3 -7.88 -0.02 9.27
N THR A 4 -8.45 -0.90 10.09
CA THR A 4 -7.69 -1.69 11.06
C THR A 4 -7.27 -3.02 10.44
N VAL A 5 -5.98 -3.27 10.37
CA VAL A 5 -5.39 -4.50 9.85
C VAL A 5 -5.83 -5.68 10.70
N VAL A 6 -6.34 -6.73 10.06
CA VAL A 6 -6.65 -8.00 10.72
C VAL A 6 -5.66 -9.09 10.31
N ARG A 7 -5.61 -10.19 11.08
CA ARG A 7 -4.72 -11.32 10.77
C ARG A 7 -4.99 -11.85 9.36
N GLY A 8 -3.94 -11.92 8.54
CA GLY A 8 -3.99 -12.40 7.16
C GLY A 8 -4.19 -11.29 6.11
N ASP A 9 -4.38 -10.04 6.52
CA ASP A 9 -4.36 -8.91 5.59
C ASP A 9 -2.92 -8.63 5.10
N ASN A 10 -2.85 -8.14 3.86
CA ASN A 10 -1.68 -7.49 3.27
C ASN A 10 -2.17 -6.25 2.51
N LEU A 11 -1.25 -5.32 2.16
CA LEU A 11 -1.65 -4.06 1.53
C LEU A 11 -2.40 -4.28 0.21
N TRP A 12 -2.02 -5.30 -0.57
CA TRP A 12 -2.67 -5.68 -1.83
C TRP A 12 -4.15 -6.04 -1.62
N ASN A 13 -4.42 -6.95 -0.69
CA ASN A 13 -5.78 -7.41 -0.38
C ASN A 13 -6.61 -6.29 0.24
N ILE A 14 -6.04 -5.46 1.10
CA ILE A 14 -6.74 -4.30 1.68
C ILE A 14 -7.17 -3.35 0.56
N ALA A 15 -6.25 -2.97 -0.34
CA ALA A 15 -6.56 -2.09 -1.47
C ALA A 15 -7.58 -2.71 -2.44
N GLY A 16 -7.55 -4.04 -2.61
CA GLY A 16 -8.50 -4.78 -3.44
C GLY A 16 -9.94 -4.78 -2.91
N LYS A 17 -10.17 -4.47 -1.62
CA LYS A 17 -11.54 -4.41 -1.07
C LYS A 17 -12.30 -3.25 -1.69
N SER A 18 -13.53 -3.50 -2.14
CA SER A 18 -14.41 -2.48 -2.72
C SER A 18 -14.74 -1.34 -1.76
N SER A 19 -14.69 -1.60 -0.45
CA SER A 19 -14.83 -0.58 0.60
C SER A 19 -13.63 0.35 0.74
N VAL A 20 -12.49 -0.02 0.16
CA VAL A 20 -11.22 0.73 0.22
C VAL A 20 -10.99 1.42 -1.14
N TYR A 21 -10.43 0.69 -2.12
CA TYR A 21 -10.21 1.18 -3.49
C TYR A 21 -10.90 0.32 -4.55
N GLY A 22 -11.18 -0.95 -4.25
CA GLY A 22 -11.62 -1.92 -5.25
C GLY A 22 -10.57 -2.26 -6.29
N ASN A 23 -9.32 -1.83 -6.09
CA ASN A 23 -8.21 -2.08 -6.99
C ASN A 23 -6.96 -2.39 -6.19
N PRO A 24 -6.47 -3.65 -6.23
CA PRO A 24 -5.33 -4.03 -5.42
C PRO A 24 -4.03 -3.36 -5.86
N TYR A 25 -3.91 -2.90 -7.12
CA TYR A 25 -2.74 -2.14 -7.60
C TYR A 25 -2.60 -0.76 -6.94
N GLN A 26 -3.59 -0.31 -6.17
CA GLN A 26 -3.53 0.94 -5.43
C GLN A 26 -2.96 0.77 -4.00
N TRP A 27 -2.49 -0.43 -3.64
CA TRP A 27 -1.83 -0.66 -2.36
C TRP A 27 -0.69 0.33 -2.03
N PRO A 28 0.09 0.87 -3.00
CA PRO A 28 1.14 1.84 -2.68
C PRO A 28 0.58 3.16 -2.15
N LEU A 29 -0.69 3.50 -2.40
CA LEU A 29 -1.33 4.67 -1.79
C LEU A 29 -1.45 4.51 -0.27
N ILE A 30 -1.82 3.31 0.18
CA ILE A 30 -1.90 2.98 1.61
C ILE A 30 -0.52 3.10 2.23
N TYR A 31 0.50 2.55 1.54
CA TYR A 31 1.88 2.62 2.00
C TYR A 31 2.37 4.06 2.12
N LYS A 32 2.16 4.89 1.09
CA LYS A 32 2.58 6.29 1.08
C LYS A 32 1.92 7.10 2.20
N ALA A 33 0.61 6.94 2.36
CA ALA A 33 -0.18 7.66 3.36
C ALA A 33 0.16 7.27 4.82
N ASN A 34 0.78 6.10 5.03
CA ASN A 34 1.12 5.57 6.36
C ASN A 34 2.60 5.21 6.46
N SER A 35 3.45 5.87 5.68
CA SER A 35 4.90 5.60 5.62
C SER A 35 5.63 5.89 6.93
N ASP A 36 5.01 6.66 7.82
CA ASP A 36 5.43 6.88 9.20
C ASP A 36 5.23 5.64 10.09
N GLN A 37 4.23 4.81 9.78
CA GLN A 37 3.86 3.60 10.54
C GLN A 37 4.34 2.30 9.87
N ILE A 38 4.46 2.30 8.55
CA ILE A 38 4.83 1.14 7.75
C ILE A 38 6.27 1.32 7.28
N LYS A 39 7.19 0.60 7.91
CA LYS A 39 8.61 0.61 7.52
C LYS A 39 8.85 -0.21 6.26
N ASP A 40 8.08 -1.28 6.08
CA ASP A 40 8.18 -2.23 4.99
C ASP A 40 6.75 -2.59 4.55
N ALA A 41 6.47 -2.43 3.26
CA ALA A 41 5.16 -2.67 2.67
C ALA A 41 4.68 -4.12 2.84
N ASP A 42 5.61 -5.07 2.96
CA ASP A 42 5.32 -6.49 3.15
C ASP A 42 5.18 -6.86 4.64
N LEU A 43 5.55 -5.98 5.57
CA LEU A 43 5.47 -6.19 7.02
C LEU A 43 4.44 -5.26 7.66
N ILE A 44 3.18 -5.68 7.57
CA ILE A 44 2.09 -5.10 8.35
C ILE A 44 1.63 -6.07 9.43
N TYR A 45 1.17 -5.53 10.56
CA TYR A 45 0.81 -6.29 11.75
C TYR A 45 -0.67 -6.09 12.10
N PRO A 46 -1.36 -7.14 12.55
CA PRO A 46 -2.74 -7.02 13.03
C PRO A 46 -2.86 -5.98 14.16
N GLY A 47 -3.92 -5.17 14.11
CA GLY A 47 -4.18 -4.09 15.06
C GLY A 47 -3.61 -2.72 14.64
N GLN A 48 -2.75 -2.65 13.62
CA GLN A 48 -2.37 -1.37 13.02
C GLN A 48 -3.58 -0.70 12.37
N THR A 49 -3.67 0.63 12.48
CA THR A 49 -4.74 1.41 11.88
C THR A 49 -4.17 2.32 10.79
N PHE A 50 -4.57 2.08 9.55
CA PHE A 50 -4.10 2.84 8.40
C PHE A 50 -5.11 3.88 7.96
N SER A 51 -4.60 5.06 7.67
CA SER A 51 -5.31 6.13 6.99
C SER A 51 -5.44 5.79 5.50
N ILE A 52 -6.68 5.67 5.05
CA ILE A 52 -7.05 5.45 3.65
C ILE A 52 -7.67 6.75 3.12
N ASP A 53 -6.98 7.38 2.18
CA ASP A 53 -7.56 8.43 1.34
C ASP A 53 -8.44 7.79 0.29
N ARG A 54 -9.76 8.03 0.32
CA ARG A 54 -10.73 7.46 -0.64
C ARG A 54 -10.91 8.30 -1.90
N ASN A 55 -10.27 9.46 -1.97
CA ASN A 55 -10.33 10.33 -3.14
C ASN A 55 -8.92 10.78 -3.58
N PRO A 56 -8.02 9.83 -3.88
CA PRO A 56 -6.70 10.16 -4.38
C PRO A 56 -6.80 10.86 -5.74
N SER A 57 -5.85 11.76 -6.03
CA SER A 57 -5.77 12.37 -7.35
C SER A 57 -5.48 11.31 -8.43
N ALA A 58 -5.93 11.54 -9.66
CA ALA A 58 -5.67 10.63 -10.77
C ALA A 58 -4.17 10.34 -10.95
N ALA A 59 -3.32 11.37 -10.81
CA ALA A 59 -1.87 11.22 -10.86
C ALA A 59 -1.32 10.31 -9.75
N ALA A 60 -1.86 10.37 -8.53
CA ALA A 60 -1.46 9.49 -7.44
C ALA A 60 -1.87 8.04 -7.72
N VAL A 61 -3.08 7.84 -8.24
CA VAL A 61 -3.57 6.51 -8.67
C VAL A 61 -2.66 5.93 -9.75
N ASP A 62 -2.32 6.71 -10.78
CA ASP A 62 -1.45 6.28 -11.87
C ASP A 62 -0.05 5.93 -11.36
N ALA A 63 0.52 6.76 -10.48
CA ALA A 63 1.82 6.50 -9.86
C ALA A 63 1.81 5.21 -9.03
N ALA A 64 0.76 4.99 -8.24
CA ALA A 64 0.61 3.78 -7.43
C ALA A 64 0.45 2.53 -8.30
N VAL A 65 -0.40 2.58 -9.33
CA VAL A 65 -0.62 1.46 -10.24
C VAL A 65 0.65 1.13 -11.02
N ASN A 66 1.36 2.15 -11.50
CA ASN A 66 2.65 1.96 -12.18
C ASN A 66 3.66 1.31 -11.25
N HIS A 67 3.80 1.83 -10.02
CA HIS A 67 4.69 1.24 -9.01
C HIS A 67 4.37 -0.24 -8.76
N ALA A 68 3.11 -0.55 -8.48
CA ALA A 68 2.67 -1.91 -8.21
C ALA A 68 2.92 -2.88 -9.39
N LYS A 69 2.86 -2.40 -10.63
CA LYS A 69 3.17 -3.19 -11.83
C LYS A 69 4.67 -3.37 -12.05
N THR A 70 5.48 -2.37 -11.72
CA THR A 70 6.93 -2.37 -11.96
C THR A 70 7.75 -2.88 -10.79
N ARG A 71 7.14 -3.08 -9.61
CA ARG A 71 7.80 -3.52 -8.37
C ARG A 71 8.59 -4.83 -8.56
N GLY A 72 8.05 -5.74 -9.38
CA GLY A 72 8.58 -7.09 -9.55
C GLY A 72 7.76 -8.13 -8.78
N ALA A 73 8.29 -9.34 -8.64
CA ALA A 73 7.63 -10.42 -7.90
C ALA A 73 7.77 -10.20 -6.38
N TRP A 74 6.65 -10.24 -5.66
CA TRP A 74 6.61 -10.15 -4.20
C TRP A 74 7.58 -11.17 -3.57
N SER A 75 8.69 -10.67 -3.00
CA SER A 75 9.72 -11.48 -2.38
C SER A 75 9.77 -11.20 -0.88
N ILE A 76 9.38 -12.18 -0.06
CA ILE A 76 9.44 -12.07 1.40
C ILE A 76 10.89 -11.87 1.86
N GLY A 77 11.16 -10.84 2.65
CA GLY A 77 12.37 -10.73 3.49
C GLY A 77 13.37 -9.62 3.15
N VAL A 78 13.08 -8.72 2.19
CA VAL A 78 13.94 -7.57 1.89
C VAL A 78 13.06 -6.34 1.64
N VAL A 79 13.34 -5.22 2.31
CA VAL A 79 12.74 -3.92 1.95
C VAL A 79 13.22 -3.59 0.54
N GLU A 80 12.32 -3.64 -0.44
CA GLU A 80 12.69 -3.42 -1.83
C GLU A 80 13.07 -1.94 -2.05
N ASP A 81 14.20 -1.68 -2.70
CA ASP A 81 14.65 -0.30 -2.97
C ASP A 81 13.66 0.47 -3.86
N SER A 82 12.86 -0.25 -4.64
CA SER A 82 11.74 0.28 -5.41
C SER A 82 10.73 0.99 -4.49
N ASP A 83 10.40 0.44 -3.32
CA ASP A 83 9.40 1.00 -2.41
C ASP A 83 9.90 2.29 -1.74
N LYS A 84 11.17 2.32 -1.34
CA LYS A 84 11.82 3.56 -0.86
C LYS A 84 11.84 4.61 -1.96
N ALA A 85 12.15 4.21 -3.19
CA ALA A 85 12.17 5.12 -4.33
C ALA A 85 10.78 5.66 -4.68
N TYR A 86 9.70 4.94 -4.36
CA TYR A 86 8.32 5.41 -4.51
C TYR A 86 7.90 6.39 -3.40
N LEU A 87 8.33 6.13 -2.15
CA LEU A 87 8.11 7.06 -1.04
C LEU A 87 8.83 8.40 -1.22
N ALA A 88 9.98 8.41 -1.89
CA ALA A 88 10.77 9.63 -2.14
C ALA A 88 10.23 10.53 -3.26
N ARG A 89 9.13 10.14 -3.94
CA ARG A 89 8.53 10.88 -5.08
C ARG A 89 7.41 11.81 -4.68
#